data_AF-A0A5B0G4X2-F1
#
_entry.id   AF-A0A5B0G4X2-F1
#
_cell.length_a   1.000
_cell.length_b   1.000
_cell.length_c   1.000
_cell.angle_alpha   90.00
_cell.angle_beta   90.00
_cell.angle_gamma   90.00
#
_symmetry.space_group_name_H-M   'P 1'
#
loop_
_entity.id
_entity.type
_entity.pdbx_description
1 polymer ?
#
loop_
_entity_poly.entity_id
_entity_poly.type
_entity_poly.pdbx_seq_one_letter_code
_entity_poly.pdbx_strand_id
1 'polypeptide(L)'
;MAGRKLFTNASPYSMAISLVIRASEDPRNQAGTKEFTLNSNQSQWQDYGDNINIYLNGIKLAAMFNGQMLGQQYIVIVRGSSLDNQLNTRNGVDFAFTSGNFTLSTRQVN
;
A
#
# COMPACT_ATOMS: atom_id res chain seq x y z
N MET A 1 10.36 -13.75 7.52
CA MET A 1 11.00 -12.42 7.67
C MET A 1 9.95 -11.38 7.36
N ALA A 2 9.99 -10.20 8.00
CA ALA A 2 9.08 -9.10 7.69
C ALA A 2 9.07 -8.81 6.18
N GLY A 3 7.92 -8.46 5.63
CA GLY A 3 7.79 -8.08 4.23
C GLY A 3 8.47 -6.74 3.99
N ARG A 4 9.05 -6.54 2.80
CA ARG A 4 9.70 -5.26 2.42
C ARG A 4 9.25 -4.83 1.04
N LYS A 5 8.84 -3.58 0.90
CA LYS A 5 8.36 -3.00 -0.36
C LYS A 5 8.88 -1.60 -0.59
N LEU A 6 9.13 -1.25 -1.85
CA LEU A 6 9.40 0.11 -2.29
C LEU A 6 8.07 0.76 -2.62
N PHE A 7 7.77 1.87 -1.95
CA PHE A 7 6.59 2.67 -2.25
C PHE A 7 7.03 3.96 -2.93
N THR A 8 6.44 4.26 -4.07
CA THR A 8 6.76 5.44 -4.89
C THR A 8 5.51 6.29 -5.05
N ASN A 9 5.60 7.55 -4.64
CA ASN A 9 4.61 8.57 -4.92
C ASN A 9 5.01 9.31 -6.20
N ALA A 10 4.33 9.06 -7.31
CA ALA A 10 4.52 9.80 -8.57
C ALA A 10 3.54 10.98 -8.71
N SER A 11 2.81 11.32 -7.64
CA SER A 11 1.90 12.47 -7.61
C SER A 11 2.61 13.71 -7.04
N PRO A 12 2.07 14.92 -7.33
CA PRO A 12 2.60 16.15 -6.74
C PRO A 12 2.18 16.36 -5.28
N TYR A 13 1.40 15.47 -4.67
CA TYR A 13 0.82 15.64 -3.33
C TYR A 13 1.49 14.74 -2.30
N SER A 14 1.70 15.24 -1.09
CA SER A 14 2.11 14.39 0.03
C SER A 14 0.96 13.49 0.46
N MET A 15 1.28 12.23 0.77
CA MET A 15 0.30 11.19 1.09
C MET A 15 0.62 10.55 2.45
N ALA A 16 -0.40 10.31 3.24
CA ALA A 16 -0.36 9.41 4.39
C ALA A 16 -0.81 8.03 3.94
N ILE A 17 0.03 7.02 4.18
CA ILE A 17 -0.20 5.63 3.78
C ILE A 17 -0.36 4.78 5.03
N SER A 18 -1.38 3.92 5.04
CA SER A 18 -1.60 2.90 6.07
C SER A 18 -1.68 1.53 5.41
N LEU A 19 -0.72 0.66 5.71
CA LEU A 19 -0.69 -0.73 5.29
C LEU A 19 -1.51 -1.56 6.28
N VAL A 20 -2.43 -2.38 5.78
CA VAL A 20 -3.19 -3.33 6.59
C VAL A 20 -2.47 -4.67 6.54
N ILE A 21 -1.93 -5.11 7.67
CA ILE A 21 -1.14 -6.35 7.77
C ILE A 21 -2.08 -7.52 8.08
N ARG A 22 -1.98 -8.60 7.29
CA ARG A 22 -2.79 -9.81 7.47
C ARG A 22 -2.21 -10.66 8.59
N ALA A 23 -3.08 -11.14 9.47
CA ALA A 23 -2.73 -12.22 10.38
C ALA A 23 -3.03 -13.56 9.71
N SER A 24 -2.08 -14.48 9.64
CA SER A 24 -2.24 -15.81 8.98
C SER A 24 -2.55 -15.76 7.47
N GLU A 25 -3.03 -16.87 6.91
CA GLU A 25 -3.40 -17.00 5.49
C GLU A 25 -4.80 -16.46 5.17
N ASP A 26 -5.69 -16.30 6.16
CA ASP A 26 -7.06 -15.82 5.95
C ASP A 26 -7.10 -14.27 5.87
N PRO A 27 -7.56 -13.68 4.74
CA PRO A 27 -7.64 -12.23 4.59
C PRO A 27 -8.58 -11.51 5.57
N ARG A 28 -9.47 -12.24 6.25
CA ARG A 28 -10.36 -11.65 7.26
C ARG A 28 -9.63 -11.34 8.58
N ASN A 29 -8.46 -11.92 8.79
CA ASN A 29 -7.67 -11.75 9.99
C ASN A 29 -6.66 -10.60 9.81
N GLN A 30 -6.60 -9.68 10.78
CA GLN A 30 -5.66 -8.54 10.78
C GLN A 30 -4.69 -8.64 11.95
N ALA A 31 -3.41 -8.42 11.68
CA ALA A 31 -2.35 -8.36 12.70
C ALA A 31 -2.12 -6.93 13.19
N GLY A 32 -2.47 -5.93 12.38
CA GLY A 32 -2.30 -4.51 12.71
C GLY A 32 -2.13 -3.65 11.47
N THR A 33 -1.67 -2.42 11.67
CA THR A 33 -1.36 -1.47 10.61
C THR A 33 0.06 -0.93 10.72
N LYS A 34 0.64 -0.54 9.58
CA LYS A 34 1.86 0.26 9.52
C LYS A 34 1.59 1.55 8.78
N GLU A 35 1.97 2.67 9.38
CA GLU A 35 1.73 4.00 8.84
C GLU A 35 3.04 4.71 8.50
N PHE A 36 3.03 5.45 7.40
CA PHE A 36 4.14 6.31 7.00
C PHE A 36 3.64 7.37 6.02
N THR A 37 4.44 8.41 5.82
CA THR A 37 4.17 9.45 4.83
C THR A 37 5.09 9.28 3.62
N LEU A 38 4.59 9.64 2.44
CA LEU A 38 5.38 9.83 1.23
C LEU A 38 5.19 11.25 0.75
N ASN A 39 6.27 12.01 0.68
CA ASN A 39 6.23 13.31 0.06
C ASN A 39 6.04 13.20 -1.46
N SER A 40 5.67 14.32 -2.08
CA SER A 40 5.60 14.48 -3.52
C SER A 40 6.85 13.92 -4.21
N ASN A 41 6.67 13.11 -5.26
CA ASN A 41 7.74 12.51 -6.06
C ASN A 41 8.76 11.64 -5.27
N GLN A 42 8.43 11.21 -4.05
CA GLN A 42 9.33 10.43 -3.20
C GLN A 42 9.17 8.94 -3.41
N SER A 43 10.29 8.21 -3.31
CA SER A 43 10.29 6.75 -3.13
C SER A 43 10.91 6.37 -1.79
N GLN A 44 10.30 5.41 -1.08
CA GLN A 44 10.80 4.93 0.20
C GLN A 44 10.57 3.43 0.37
N TRP A 45 11.61 2.71 0.82
CA TRP A 45 11.48 1.33 1.27
C TRP A 45 10.81 1.28 2.64
N GLN A 46 9.84 0.38 2.80
CA GLN A 46 9.17 0.12 4.06
C GLN A 46 9.14 -1.37 4.35
N ASP A 47 9.62 -1.73 5.54
CA ASP A 47 9.41 -3.05 6.13
C ASP A 47 8.03 -3.10 6.78
N TYR A 48 7.33 -4.23 6.76
CA TYR A 48 6.02 -4.36 7.40
C TYR A 48 5.81 -5.78 7.92
N GLY A 49 4.93 -5.91 8.91
CA GLY A 49 4.67 -7.19 9.55
C GLY A 49 5.89 -7.73 10.30
N ASP A 50 5.95 -9.04 10.43
CA ASP A 50 6.99 -9.75 11.17
C ASP A 50 7.32 -11.10 10.50
N ASN A 51 7.95 -12.04 11.21
CA ASN A 51 8.28 -13.35 10.67
C ASN A 51 7.07 -14.29 10.47
N ILE A 52 5.91 -13.97 11.03
CA ILE A 52 4.65 -14.72 10.96
C ILE A 52 3.66 -14.01 10.03
N ASN A 53 3.52 -12.69 10.16
CA ASN A 53 2.53 -11.84 9.52
C ASN A 53 3.12 -11.16 8.28
N ILE A 54 3.37 -11.94 7.23
CA ILE A 54 4.15 -11.48 6.05
C ILE A 54 3.30 -10.87 4.92
N TYR A 55 1.97 -11.01 4.99
CA TYR A 55 1.07 -10.61 3.92
C TYR A 55 0.39 -9.26 4.19
N LEU A 56 0.05 -8.54 3.12
CA LEU A 56 -0.81 -7.38 3.17
C LEU A 56 -2.25 -7.74 2.83
N ASN A 57 -3.17 -7.25 3.65
CA ASN A 57 -4.60 -7.20 3.39
C ASN A 57 -5.03 -5.92 2.67
N GLY A 58 -4.17 -4.93 2.59
CA GLY A 58 -4.52 -3.74 1.85
C GLY A 58 -3.64 -2.54 2.11
N ILE A 59 -3.96 -1.49 1.38
CA ILE A 59 -3.30 -0.20 1.44
C ILE A 59 -4.40 0.86 1.45
N LYS A 60 -4.34 1.76 2.42
CA LYS A 60 -5.14 2.97 2.50
C LYS A 60 -4.22 4.16 2.25
N LEU A 61 -4.68 5.10 1.44
CA LEU A 61 -4.00 6.37 1.17
C LEU A 61 -4.94 7.52 1.49
N ALA A 62 -4.38 8.58 2.05
CA ALA A 62 -5.03 9.87 2.20
C ALA A 62 -4.07 10.96 1.74
N ALA A 63 -4.53 11.86 0.88
CA ALA A 63 -3.75 12.99 0.39
C ALA A 63 -4.57 14.28 0.51
N MET A 64 -3.89 15.39 0.80
CA MET A 64 -4.50 16.72 0.77
C MET A 64 -4.27 17.37 -0.58
N PHE A 65 -5.35 17.77 -1.24
CA PHE A 65 -5.35 18.43 -2.55
C PHE A 65 -6.35 19.60 -2.54
N ASN A 66 -5.89 20.81 -2.87
CA ASN A 66 -6.74 22.00 -2.99
C ASN A 66 -7.70 22.25 -1.80
N GLY A 67 -7.22 22.04 -0.57
CA GLY A 67 -8.04 22.21 0.65
C GLY A 67 -9.04 21.08 0.90
N GLN A 68 -9.01 20.01 0.10
CA GLN A 68 -9.82 18.81 0.26
C GLN A 68 -8.94 17.60 0.61
N MET A 69 -9.50 16.67 1.37
CA MET A 69 -8.86 15.37 1.62
C MET A 69 -9.43 14.34 0.66
N LEU A 70 -8.56 13.71 -0.14
CA LEU A 70 -8.90 12.58 -0.97
C LEU A 70 -8.37 11.30 -0.33
N GLY A 71 -9.24 10.34 -0.12
CA GLY A 71 -8.91 9.05 0.47
C GLY A 71 -9.26 7.91 -0.47
N GLN A 72 -8.39 6.90 -0.54
CA GLN A 72 -8.65 5.69 -1.31
C GLN A 72 -8.13 4.46 -0.55
N GLN A 73 -8.86 3.35 -0.68
CA GLN A 73 -8.49 2.10 -0.04
C GLN A 73 -8.59 0.94 -1.01
N TYR A 74 -7.60 0.05 -0.90
CA TYR A 74 -7.53 -1.20 -1.65
C TYR A 74 -7.43 -2.32 -0.63
N ILE A 75 -8.52 -3.05 -0.41
CA ILE A 75 -8.61 -4.10 0.61
C ILE A 75 -8.88 -5.44 -0.06
N VAL A 76 -8.06 -6.43 0.30
CA VAL A 76 -8.22 -7.82 -0.08
C VAL A 76 -9.27 -8.46 0.80
N ILE A 77 -10.35 -8.93 0.18
CA ILE A 77 -11.42 -9.68 0.83
C ILE A 77 -11.42 -11.17 0.45
N VAL A 78 -10.71 -11.54 -0.63
CA VAL A 78 -10.60 -12.91 -1.14
C VAL A 78 -9.13 -13.24 -1.42
N ARG A 79 -8.64 -14.35 -0.84
CA ARG A 79 -7.28 -14.86 -1.04
C ARG A 79 -7.10 -15.32 -2.50
N GLY A 80 -5.94 -15.03 -3.08
CA GLY A 80 -5.63 -15.35 -4.47
C GLY A 80 -6.31 -14.44 -5.51
N SER A 81 -7.06 -13.41 -5.07
CA SER A 81 -7.60 -12.40 -5.98
C SER A 81 -6.49 -11.60 -6.67
N SER A 82 -6.84 -10.87 -7.73
CA SER A 82 -5.87 -10.05 -8.46
C SER A 82 -5.14 -9.08 -7.55
N LEU A 83 -5.86 -8.39 -6.65
CA LEU A 83 -5.25 -7.47 -5.68
C LEU A 83 -4.37 -8.22 -4.68
N ASP A 84 -4.81 -9.38 -4.18
CA ASP A 84 -4.01 -10.19 -3.25
C ASP A 84 -2.67 -10.58 -3.87
N ASN A 85 -2.70 -11.09 -5.10
CA ASN A 85 -1.49 -11.48 -5.83
C ASN A 85 -0.60 -10.26 -6.11
N GLN A 86 -1.17 -9.14 -6.54
CA GLN A 86 -0.43 -7.90 -6.76
C GLN A 86 0.27 -7.41 -5.49
N LEU A 87 -0.44 -7.41 -4.36
CA LEU A 87 0.12 -6.98 -3.08
C LEU A 87 1.10 -7.98 -2.47
N ASN A 88 0.99 -9.28 -2.75
CA ASN A 88 1.80 -10.28 -2.02
C ASN A 88 2.86 -10.98 -2.88
N THR A 89 2.91 -10.75 -4.20
CA THR A 89 3.93 -11.34 -5.09
C THR A 89 4.90 -10.32 -5.70
N ARG A 90 4.61 -9.02 -5.59
CA ARG A 90 5.44 -7.91 -6.10
C ARG A 90 6.12 -7.17 -4.96
N ASN A 91 7.23 -6.49 -5.18
CA ASN A 91 7.93 -5.72 -4.13
C ASN A 91 7.92 -4.19 -4.35
N GLY A 92 7.29 -3.68 -5.42
CA GLY A 92 7.09 -2.25 -5.67
C GLY A 92 5.61 -1.87 -5.71
N VAL A 93 5.27 -0.72 -5.15
CA VAL A 93 3.95 -0.09 -5.21
C VAL A 93 4.12 1.35 -5.68
N ASP A 94 3.48 1.71 -6.79
CA ASP A 94 3.52 3.07 -7.32
C ASP A 94 2.12 3.69 -7.20
N PHE A 95 2.08 4.91 -6.70
CA PHE A 95 0.88 5.75 -6.62
C PHE A 95 0.97 6.86 -7.65
N ALA A 96 -0.08 7.04 -8.45
CA ALA A 96 -0.17 8.12 -9.42
C ALA A 96 -1.49 8.87 -9.25
N PHE A 97 -1.51 10.14 -9.65
CA PHE A 97 -2.72 10.96 -9.64
C PHE A 97 -3.04 11.39 -11.07
N THR A 98 -4.19 10.95 -11.59
CA THR A 98 -4.63 11.27 -12.95
C THR A 98 -6.12 11.58 -12.92
N SER A 99 -6.54 12.65 -13.60
CA SER A 99 -7.96 13.03 -13.73
C SER A 99 -8.71 13.10 -12.38
N GLY A 100 -8.08 13.69 -11.36
CA GLY A 100 -8.70 13.87 -10.04
C GLY A 100 -8.69 12.64 -9.12
N ASN A 101 -8.12 11.52 -9.55
CA ASN A 101 -8.15 10.27 -8.80
C ASN A 101 -6.75 9.69 -8.57
N PHE A 102 -6.57 9.03 -7.43
CA PHE A 102 -5.39 8.24 -7.17
C PHE A 102 -5.52 6.84 -7.78
N THR A 103 -4.42 6.33 -8.30
CA THR A 103 -4.31 4.97 -8.83
C THR A 103 -3.13 4.29 -8.18
N LEU A 104 -3.24 2.96 -8.05
CA LEU A 104 -2.22 2.10 -7.49
C LEU A 104 -1.83 1.06 -8.52
N SER A 105 -0.54 0.92 -8.76
CA SER A 105 0.04 -0.18 -9.53
C SER A 105 1.11 -0.90 -8.73
N THR A 106 1.37 -2.16 -9.07
CA THR A 106 2.44 -2.94 -8.46
C THR A 106 3.42 -3.44 -9.51
N ARG A 107 4.70 -3.53 -9.15
CA ARG A 107 5.78 -3.97 -10.05
C ARG A 107 6.84 -4.76 -9.30
N GLN A 108 7.68 -5.49 -10.05
CA GLN A 108 8.94 -5.95 -9.47
C GLN A 108 9.99 -4.85 -9.56
N VAL A 109 10.77 -4.74 -8.50
CA VAL A 109 11.97 -3.94 -8.38
C VAL A 109 13.11 -4.94 -8.33
N ASN A 110 14.04 -4.80 -9.28
CA ASN A 110 15.25 -5.60 -9.36
C ASN A 110 16.31 -5.13 -8.36
#